data_AF-A0ABD3QYV3-F1
#
_entry.id   AF-A0ABD3QYV3-F1
#
_cell.length_a   1.000
_cell.length_b   1.000
_cell.length_c   1.000
_cell.angle_alpha   90.00
_cell.angle_beta   90.00
_cell.angle_gamma   90.00
#
_symmetry.space_group_name_H-M   'P 1'
#
loop_
_entity.id
_entity.type
_entity.pdbx_description
1 polymer ?
#
loop_
_entity_poly.entity_id
_entity_poly.type
_entity_poly.pdbx_seq_one_letter_code
_entity_poly.pdbx_strand_id
1 'polypeptide(L)'
;MEEEEDHSKTKRKRSIQRNRLSENNRKYELYNPSQTFRAHPVDKAKMRRLHGLNVLFATAAIGTVTILCDTEAFVVPSVRRLGTPTSLITTTPNLIRSPFIIKTIARSTKTPLFSIKQTLSLQLEKPLGLILEEDEETGSGVIVTQVNQGGSAYESPQASKLIGSKIQSVMGQDVSSLTFDDVMSVIVEAPSPLDVVFMLNGSELEEATTSSEDPAEEEPRYKIGTDVLITVQQPENNKPDIVLTAKVGDNLRKALLSNKDIELYRSLKKKLGNCGGGGQCGFCAVELIDEEGCWGERSDYEEAKIGKKESERCRLACLNTIAGPATVRTL
;
A
#
# COMPACT_ATOMS: atom_id res chain seq x y z
N MET A 1 -42.50 -33.07 53.36
CA MET A 1 -41.08 -33.44 53.49
C MET A 1 -40.32 -33.12 52.20
N GLU A 2 -40.67 -32.01 51.52
CA GLU A 2 -40.05 -31.60 50.25
C GLU A 2 -39.63 -30.11 50.25
N GLU A 3 -40.02 -29.32 51.26
CA GLU A 3 -39.66 -27.89 51.34
C GLU A 3 -38.35 -27.61 52.11
N GLU A 4 -37.80 -28.60 52.83
CA GLU A 4 -36.55 -28.41 53.60
C GLU A 4 -35.28 -28.61 52.76
N GLU A 5 -35.37 -29.28 51.61
CA GLU A 5 -34.18 -29.62 50.81
C GLU A 5 -33.67 -28.44 49.96
N ASP A 6 -34.55 -27.50 49.62
CA ASP A 6 -34.22 -26.40 48.70
C ASP A 6 -33.50 -25.23 49.39
N HIS A 7 -33.73 -25.06 50.69
CA HIS A 7 -33.06 -24.05 51.50
C HIS A 7 -31.58 -24.40 51.78
N SER A 8 -31.25 -25.69 51.79
CA SER A 8 -29.88 -26.20 51.96
C SER A 8 -29.00 -25.94 50.73
N LYS A 9 -29.53 -26.17 49.53
CA LYS A 9 -28.81 -25.96 48.25
C LYS A 9 -28.49 -24.48 48.00
N THR A 10 -29.38 -23.59 48.43
CA THR A 10 -29.22 -22.13 48.27
C THR A 10 -28.18 -21.54 49.23
N LYS A 11 -28.08 -22.03 50.47
CA LYS A 11 -27.03 -21.62 51.42
C LYS A 11 -25.63 -22.09 51.00
N ARG A 12 -25.52 -23.28 50.39
CA ARG A 12 -24.24 -23.84 49.91
C ARG A 12 -23.68 -23.07 48.71
N LYS A 13 -24.54 -22.59 47.79
CA LYS A 13 -24.11 -21.73 46.66
C LYS A 13 -23.63 -20.34 47.12
N ARG A 14 -24.26 -19.75 48.15
CA ARG A 14 -23.84 -18.45 48.71
C ARG A 14 -22.52 -18.51 49.49
N SER A 15 -22.17 -19.63 50.12
CA SER A 15 -20.87 -19.75 50.83
C SER A 15 -19.69 -19.95 49.88
N ILE A 16 -19.88 -20.66 48.77
CA ILE A 16 -18.86 -20.85 47.72
C ILE A 16 -18.54 -19.51 47.04
N GLN A 17 -19.54 -18.65 46.82
CA GLN A 17 -19.34 -17.35 46.19
C GLN A 17 -18.65 -16.33 47.13
N ARG A 18 -18.85 -16.43 48.45
CA ARG A 18 -18.10 -15.61 49.43
C ARG A 18 -16.64 -16.05 49.58
N ASN A 19 -16.33 -17.34 49.53
CA ASN A 19 -14.94 -17.81 49.60
C ASN A 19 -14.11 -17.47 48.35
N ARG A 20 -14.72 -17.42 47.15
CA ARG A 20 -14.03 -16.93 45.95
C ARG A 20 -13.73 -15.42 45.98
N LEU A 21 -14.54 -14.64 46.68
CA LEU A 21 -14.32 -13.20 46.85
C LEU A 21 -13.22 -12.89 47.88
N SER A 22 -13.03 -13.75 48.90
CA SER A 22 -11.95 -13.57 49.90
C SER A 22 -10.58 -14.03 49.39
N GLU A 23 -10.51 -15.00 48.47
CA GLU A 23 -9.24 -15.43 47.85
C GLU A 23 -8.73 -14.44 46.80
N ASN A 24 -9.61 -13.79 46.03
CA ASN A 24 -9.20 -12.76 45.06
C ASN A 24 -8.72 -11.46 45.72
N ASN A 25 -9.24 -11.10 46.90
CA ASN A 25 -8.75 -9.93 47.65
C ASN A 25 -7.39 -10.17 48.32
N ARG A 26 -6.98 -11.43 48.55
CA ARG A 26 -5.66 -11.74 49.12
C ARG A 26 -4.51 -11.59 48.13
N LYS A 27 -4.78 -11.43 46.84
CA LYS A 27 -3.75 -11.29 45.79
C LYS A 27 -3.35 -9.84 45.50
N TYR A 28 -4.03 -8.86 46.10
CA TYR A 28 -3.79 -7.42 45.84
C TYR A 28 -3.21 -6.65 47.03
N GLU A 29 -2.72 -7.33 48.07
CA GLU A 29 -2.27 -6.69 49.32
C GLU A 29 -0.75 -6.75 49.54
N LEU A 30 0.05 -6.70 48.47
CA LEU A 30 1.52 -6.53 48.55
C LEU A 30 2.04 -5.60 47.45
N TYR A 31 1.70 -4.31 47.52
CA TYR A 31 2.58 -3.26 47.00
C TYR A 31 2.43 -2.01 47.86
N ASN A 32 3.39 -1.82 48.75
CA ASN A 32 3.45 -0.74 49.73
C ASN A 32 4.33 0.40 49.16
N PRO A 33 3.78 1.57 48.77
CA PRO A 33 4.57 2.68 48.25
C PRO A 33 5.04 3.53 49.44
N SER A 34 5.95 3.00 50.24
CA SER A 34 6.65 3.76 51.28
C SER A 34 8.11 3.32 51.37
N GLN A 35 8.83 3.42 50.26
CA GLN A 35 10.28 3.51 50.29
C GLN A 35 10.71 4.81 49.63
N THR A 36 11.09 5.75 50.49
CA THR A 36 11.85 6.94 50.17
C THR A 36 13.11 6.55 49.41
N PHE A 37 13.21 6.94 48.14
CA PHE A 37 14.45 6.87 47.38
C PHE A 37 15.46 7.83 48.01
N ARG A 38 16.46 7.28 48.72
CA ARG A 38 17.72 7.97 48.95
C ARG A 38 18.45 8.07 47.61
N ALA A 39 18.70 9.29 47.16
CA ALA A 39 19.57 9.56 46.03
C ALA A 39 20.99 9.07 46.35
N HIS A 40 21.50 8.12 45.58
CA HIS A 40 22.93 7.86 45.47
C HIS A 40 23.52 8.73 44.35
N PRO A 41 24.71 9.31 44.56
CA PRO A 41 25.32 10.24 43.61
C PRO A 41 25.81 9.51 42.36
N VAL A 42 25.51 10.07 41.19
CA VAL A 42 26.02 9.60 39.90
C VAL A 42 27.49 10.00 39.78
N ASP A 43 28.34 8.99 39.65
CA ASP A 43 29.77 9.09 39.44
C ASP A 43 30.06 9.75 38.07
N LYS A 44 30.60 10.97 38.09
CA LYS A 44 31.08 11.68 36.91
C LYS A 44 32.55 11.32 36.66
N ALA A 45 32.80 10.29 35.85
CA ALA A 45 34.16 10.03 35.37
C ALA A 45 34.22 9.20 34.07
N LYS A 46 34.05 9.84 32.91
CA LYS A 46 34.82 9.61 31.65
C LYS A 46 34.17 10.35 30.48
N MET A 47 34.51 11.62 30.29
CA MET A 47 34.56 12.21 28.95
C MET A 47 36.04 12.46 28.64
N ARG A 48 36.54 11.71 27.65
CA ARG A 48 37.85 11.93 27.07
C ARG A 48 37.80 13.22 26.23
N ARG A 49 38.80 14.05 26.50
CA ARG A 49 39.19 15.23 25.73
C ARG A 49 39.39 14.86 24.26
N LEU A 50 38.88 15.68 23.36
CA LEU A 50 39.56 16.01 22.10
C LEU A 50 39.40 17.51 21.86
N HIS A 51 40.52 18.11 21.47
CA HIS A 51 40.80 19.53 21.40
C HIS A 51 40.04 20.23 20.27
N GLY A 52 39.61 21.47 20.56
CA GLY A 52 39.90 22.65 19.74
C GLY A 52 39.16 22.81 18.41
N LEU A 53 38.29 23.80 18.32
CA LEU A 53 38.61 25.04 17.61
C LEU A 53 37.58 26.12 17.97
N ASN A 54 38.09 27.27 18.41
CA ASN A 54 37.35 28.51 18.55
C ASN A 54 36.99 29.05 17.16
N VAL A 55 35.73 29.42 16.92
CA VAL A 55 35.40 30.49 15.97
C VAL A 55 34.29 31.37 16.54
N LEU A 56 34.76 32.54 16.98
CA LEU A 56 34.16 33.87 17.00
C LEU A 56 32.70 34.04 16.56
N PHE A 57 31.93 34.69 17.45
CA PHE A 57 30.73 35.46 17.12
C PHE A 57 31.08 36.63 16.19
N ALA A 58 30.31 36.78 15.11
CA ALA A 58 30.22 38.02 14.35
C ALA A 58 28.76 38.31 14.01
N THR A 59 28.23 39.34 14.66
CA THR A 59 27.00 40.03 14.28
C THR A 59 27.30 40.99 13.13
N ALA A 60 26.52 40.95 12.04
CA ALA A 60 26.36 42.08 11.12
C ALA A 60 25.08 41.92 10.28
N ALA A 61 24.43 43.06 10.09
CA ALA A 61 23.17 43.28 9.39
C ALA A 61 23.31 43.33 7.86
N ILE A 62 22.27 43.87 7.19
CA ILE A 62 22.07 44.12 5.75
C ILE A 62 21.24 43.00 5.11
N GLY A 63 20.14 43.20 4.42
CA GLY A 63 19.47 44.39 3.91
C GLY A 63 18.33 43.89 3.01
N THR A 64 17.22 44.61 2.99
CA THR A 64 16.04 44.39 2.17
C THR A 64 16.37 44.19 0.69
N VAL A 65 15.88 43.11 0.07
CA VAL A 65 15.90 42.89 -1.37
C VAL A 65 14.52 43.23 -1.94
N THR A 66 14.42 44.39 -2.58
CA THR A 66 13.35 44.75 -3.52
C THR A 66 13.68 44.14 -4.87
N ILE A 67 12.83 43.24 -5.37
CA ILE A 67 12.86 42.78 -6.77
C ILE A 67 11.85 43.61 -7.55
N LEU A 68 12.36 44.42 -8.48
CA LEU A 68 11.60 45.11 -9.51
C LEU A 68 11.09 44.08 -10.53
N CYS A 69 9.79 44.12 -10.82
CA CYS A 69 9.17 43.42 -11.94
C CYS A 69 9.22 44.34 -13.17
N ASP A 70 9.95 43.95 -14.20
CA ASP A 70 9.83 44.55 -15.53
C ASP A 70 8.94 43.67 -16.42
N THR A 71 7.80 44.26 -16.77
CA THR A 71 6.94 43.92 -17.90
C THR A 71 7.63 44.28 -19.20
N GLU A 72 7.54 43.46 -20.25
CA GLU A 72 7.33 43.95 -21.62
C GLU A 72 6.61 42.91 -22.48
N ALA A 73 5.52 43.36 -23.08
CA ALA A 73 4.79 42.72 -24.16
C ALA A 73 5.40 43.19 -25.49
N PHE A 74 5.53 42.30 -26.48
CA PHE A 74 5.87 42.71 -27.85
C PHE A 74 4.88 42.18 -28.88
N VAL A 75 4.49 43.11 -29.74
CA VAL A 75 3.38 43.10 -30.69
C VAL A 75 3.86 42.67 -32.08
N VAL A 76 2.94 42.04 -32.79
CA VAL A 76 2.92 41.62 -34.21
C VAL A 76 3.43 42.70 -35.19
N PRO A 77 3.81 42.32 -36.42
CA PRO A 77 3.07 42.92 -37.53
C PRO A 77 2.65 41.94 -38.64
N SER A 78 1.48 42.27 -39.18
CA SER A 78 0.79 41.71 -40.34
C SER A 78 1.10 42.52 -41.60
N VAL A 79 1.40 41.86 -42.72
CA VAL A 79 1.28 42.47 -44.07
C VAL A 79 0.87 41.41 -45.13
N ARG A 80 -0.41 41.48 -45.53
CA ARG A 80 -0.98 41.55 -46.91
C ARG A 80 -0.27 40.77 -48.03
N ARG A 81 -0.88 39.77 -48.70
CA ARG A 81 -2.02 39.73 -49.67
C ARG A 81 -1.55 39.59 -51.14
N LEU A 82 -2.27 38.72 -51.87
CA LEU A 82 -2.60 38.69 -53.33
C LEU A 82 -1.93 37.61 -54.20
N GLY A 83 -2.77 36.85 -54.93
CA GLY A 83 -2.43 36.25 -56.21
C GLY A 83 -2.93 34.82 -56.47
N THR A 84 -4.22 34.64 -56.76
CA THR A 84 -4.71 33.59 -57.69
C THR A 84 -4.66 34.18 -59.13
N PRO A 85 -5.09 33.51 -60.23
CA PRO A 85 -5.36 32.09 -60.49
C PRO A 85 -4.56 31.59 -61.74
N THR A 86 -4.74 30.35 -62.20
CA THR A 86 -5.14 29.99 -63.60
C THR A 86 -5.01 28.47 -63.82
N SER A 87 -6.12 27.91 -64.29
CA SER A 87 -6.38 26.55 -64.78
C SER A 87 -5.47 26.09 -65.92
N LEU A 88 -5.39 24.77 -66.18
CA LEU A 88 -5.65 24.17 -67.49
C LEU A 88 -5.76 22.63 -67.38
N ILE A 89 -6.45 22.07 -68.38
CA ILE A 89 -7.20 20.82 -68.46
C ILE A 89 -6.37 19.74 -69.18
N THR A 90 -6.90 18.50 -69.25
CA THR A 90 -6.75 17.49 -70.36
C THR A 90 -5.81 16.33 -69.99
N THR A 91 -6.04 15.02 -70.20
CA THR A 91 -7.14 14.13 -70.60
C THR A 91 -6.65 12.70 -70.33
N THR A 92 -7.59 11.77 -70.09
CA THR A 92 -7.48 10.30 -70.00
C THR A 92 -6.95 9.67 -71.35
N PRO A 93 -6.70 8.35 -71.55
CA PRO A 93 -7.46 7.24 -70.95
C PRO A 93 -6.80 5.85 -70.75
N ASN A 94 -7.50 5.01 -69.97
CA ASN A 94 -7.81 3.57 -70.16
C ASN A 94 -6.64 2.57 -70.36
N LEU A 95 -6.58 1.39 -69.74
CA LEU A 95 -7.53 0.26 -69.83
C LEU A 95 -7.00 -0.97 -69.05
N ILE A 96 -7.89 -1.94 -68.74
CA ILE A 96 -7.65 -3.41 -68.55
C ILE A 96 -7.14 -3.82 -67.14
N ARG A 97 -7.72 -4.77 -66.38
CA ARG A 97 -8.75 -5.80 -66.62
C ARG A 97 -9.39 -6.25 -65.28
N SER A 98 -10.57 -6.81 -65.45
CA SER A 98 -11.61 -7.26 -64.50
C SER A 98 -11.28 -8.58 -63.74
N PRO A 99 -12.26 -9.27 -63.12
CA PRO A 99 -12.50 -9.41 -61.69
C PRO A 99 -12.16 -10.84 -61.22
N PHE A 100 -12.47 -11.26 -59.98
CA PHE A 100 -13.16 -12.54 -59.71
C PHE A 100 -13.31 -12.78 -58.20
N ILE A 101 -14.58 -12.76 -57.78
CA ILE A 101 -15.27 -13.78 -56.99
C ILE A 101 -14.65 -14.18 -55.63
N ILE A 102 -15.34 -13.68 -54.60
CA ILE A 102 -15.55 -14.29 -53.28
C ILE A 102 -15.78 -15.80 -53.44
N LYS A 103 -14.88 -16.62 -52.87
CA LYS A 103 -15.16 -18.03 -52.62
C LYS A 103 -14.71 -18.42 -51.22
N THR A 104 -15.71 -18.46 -50.35
CA THR A 104 -15.73 -19.21 -49.10
C THR A 104 -15.14 -20.61 -49.30
N ILE A 105 -14.06 -20.90 -48.58
CA ILE A 105 -13.69 -22.28 -48.24
C ILE A 105 -13.66 -22.33 -46.71
N ALA A 106 -14.77 -22.76 -46.14
CA ALA A 106 -14.79 -23.32 -44.80
C ALA A 106 -13.91 -24.57 -44.83
N ARG A 107 -12.76 -24.51 -44.14
CA ARG A 107 -12.03 -25.72 -43.76
C ARG A 107 -11.87 -25.74 -42.25
N SER A 108 -12.83 -26.44 -41.65
CA SER A 108 -12.73 -27.03 -40.33
C SER A 108 -11.41 -27.79 -40.19
N THR A 109 -10.48 -27.24 -39.42
CA THR A 109 -9.47 -28.02 -38.72
C THR A 109 -9.63 -27.70 -37.25
N LYS A 110 -10.26 -28.66 -36.56
CA LYS A 110 -10.31 -28.86 -35.11
C LYS A 110 -9.24 -28.05 -34.38
N THR A 111 -9.65 -26.96 -33.76
CA THR A 111 -8.89 -26.35 -32.66
C THR A 111 -8.82 -27.38 -31.55
N PRO A 112 -7.64 -27.92 -31.21
CA PRO A 112 -7.49 -28.60 -29.95
C PRO A 112 -7.61 -27.53 -28.88
N LEU A 113 -8.38 -27.84 -27.85
CA LEU A 113 -8.49 -27.07 -26.61
C LEU A 113 -7.08 -26.97 -26.00
N PHE A 114 -6.33 -25.93 -26.36
CA PHE A 114 -4.97 -25.70 -25.89
C PHE A 114 -5.04 -24.68 -24.76
N SER A 115 -4.59 -25.09 -23.58
CA SER A 115 -4.18 -24.20 -22.51
C SER A 115 -3.20 -23.19 -23.11
N ILE A 116 -3.57 -21.90 -23.13
CA ILE A 116 -2.77 -20.84 -23.74
C ILE A 116 -1.59 -20.59 -22.80
N LYS A 117 -0.46 -21.25 -23.03
CA LYS A 117 0.81 -20.86 -22.42
C LYS A 117 1.26 -19.56 -23.08
N GLN A 118 1.34 -18.49 -22.30
CA GLN A 118 1.74 -17.17 -22.81
C GLN A 118 3.25 -17.19 -23.10
N THR A 119 3.64 -16.96 -24.35
CA THR A 119 5.06 -16.90 -24.76
C THR A 119 5.44 -15.48 -25.15
N LEU A 120 6.69 -15.10 -24.89
CA LEU A 120 7.25 -13.79 -25.17
C LEU A 120 8.55 -13.92 -25.95
N SER A 121 8.63 -13.30 -27.13
CA SER A 121 9.86 -13.28 -27.94
C SER A 121 10.53 -11.92 -27.86
N LEU A 122 11.83 -11.91 -27.54
CA LEU A 122 12.65 -10.70 -27.44
C LEU A 122 13.95 -10.87 -28.21
N GLN A 123 14.44 -9.76 -28.78
CA GLN A 123 15.79 -9.66 -29.34
C GLN A 123 16.66 -8.90 -28.33
N LEU A 124 17.68 -9.56 -27.79
CA LEU A 124 18.51 -9.04 -26.71
C LEU A 124 19.97 -8.94 -27.15
N GLU A 125 20.61 -7.80 -26.87
CA GLU A 125 22.03 -7.61 -27.14
C GLU A 125 22.90 -8.13 -25.98
N LYS A 126 24.08 -8.67 -26.30
CA LYS A 126 25.06 -9.05 -25.27
C LYS A 126 25.78 -7.78 -24.76
N PRO A 127 25.94 -7.58 -23.44
CA PRO A 127 25.53 -8.46 -22.35
C PRO A 127 24.01 -8.41 -22.07
N LEU A 128 23.40 -9.59 -21.91
CA LEU A 128 21.94 -9.72 -21.76
C LEU A 128 21.44 -9.14 -20.43
N GLY A 129 22.24 -9.24 -19.37
CA GLY A 129 21.86 -8.79 -18.02
C GLY A 129 20.82 -9.69 -17.33
N LEU A 130 20.70 -10.96 -17.74
CA LEU A 130 19.83 -11.95 -17.09
C LEU A 130 20.63 -12.75 -16.05
N ILE A 131 20.06 -12.94 -14.87
CA ILE A 131 20.48 -13.97 -13.92
C ILE A 131 19.58 -15.17 -14.13
N LEU A 132 20.21 -16.32 -14.33
CA LEU A 132 19.59 -17.55 -14.77
C LEU A 132 19.87 -18.65 -13.74
N GLU A 133 18.86 -19.44 -13.41
CA GLU A 133 18.96 -20.62 -12.53
C GLU A 133 18.27 -21.82 -13.18
N GLU A 134 18.62 -23.01 -12.71
CA GLU A 134 18.00 -24.25 -13.18
C GLU A 134 16.57 -24.39 -12.63
N ASP A 135 15.67 -24.93 -13.43
CA ASP A 135 14.30 -25.22 -12.99
C ASP A 135 14.30 -26.47 -12.08
N GLU A 136 14.17 -26.26 -10.77
CA GLU A 136 14.12 -27.35 -9.78
C GLU A 136 12.89 -28.26 -9.95
N GLU A 137 11.79 -27.77 -10.53
CA GLU A 137 10.55 -28.56 -10.65
C GLU A 137 10.67 -29.65 -11.73
N THR A 138 11.34 -29.32 -12.83
CA THR A 138 11.47 -30.22 -13.99
C THR A 138 12.88 -30.80 -14.14
N GLY A 139 13.87 -30.30 -13.40
CA GLY A 139 15.27 -30.73 -13.46
C GLY A 139 15.91 -30.50 -14.84
N SER A 140 15.31 -29.62 -15.65
CA SER A 140 15.78 -29.27 -16.99
C SER A 140 15.20 -27.93 -17.44
N GLY A 141 15.97 -27.19 -18.21
CA GLY A 141 15.65 -25.84 -18.62
C GLY A 141 16.05 -24.79 -17.58
N VAL A 142 15.90 -23.53 -17.98
CA VAL A 142 16.49 -22.40 -17.27
C VAL A 142 15.44 -21.33 -17.04
N ILE A 143 15.37 -20.82 -15.81
CA ILE A 143 14.46 -19.77 -15.37
C ILE A 143 15.26 -18.49 -15.13
N VAL A 144 14.68 -17.35 -15.49
CA VAL A 144 15.24 -16.04 -15.18
C VAL A 144 14.86 -15.68 -13.74
N THR A 145 15.83 -15.51 -12.84
CA THR A 145 15.56 -15.11 -11.45
C THR A 145 15.67 -13.61 -11.23
N GLN A 146 16.55 -12.94 -11.96
CA GLN A 146 16.75 -11.50 -11.83
C GLN A 146 17.21 -10.87 -13.14
N VAL A 147 16.93 -9.59 -13.30
CA VAL A 147 17.44 -8.77 -14.41
C VAL A 147 18.31 -7.64 -13.84
N ASN A 148 19.57 -7.58 -14.25
CA ASN A 148 20.56 -6.61 -13.77
C ASN A 148 20.56 -5.31 -14.57
N GLN A 149 20.77 -4.19 -13.87
CA GLN A 149 20.95 -2.88 -14.50
C GLN A 149 22.21 -2.88 -15.39
N GLY A 150 22.05 -2.48 -16.66
CA GLY A 150 23.15 -2.40 -17.63
C GLY A 150 23.22 -3.54 -18.65
N GLY A 151 22.21 -4.42 -18.71
CA GLY A 151 22.05 -5.36 -19.83
C GLY A 151 20.79 -5.08 -20.66
N SER A 152 20.77 -5.57 -21.90
CA SER A 152 19.67 -5.32 -22.85
C SER A 152 18.30 -5.81 -22.37
N ALA A 153 18.25 -6.84 -21.52
CA ALA A 153 17.00 -7.31 -20.92
C ALA A 153 16.41 -6.27 -19.95
N TYR A 154 17.23 -5.49 -19.25
CA TYR A 154 16.79 -4.42 -18.35
C TYR A 154 16.23 -3.22 -19.12
N GLU A 155 16.82 -2.90 -20.27
CA GLU A 155 16.36 -1.82 -21.14
C GLU A 155 15.06 -2.17 -21.88
N SER A 156 14.72 -3.46 -21.96
CA SER A 156 13.48 -3.91 -22.57
C SER A 156 12.26 -3.48 -21.72
N PRO A 157 11.15 -3.03 -22.35
CA PRO A 157 9.92 -2.69 -21.63
C PRO A 157 9.29 -3.85 -20.85
N GLN A 158 9.82 -5.07 -21.01
CA GLN A 158 9.29 -6.30 -20.45
C GLN A 158 10.21 -6.90 -19.38
N ALA A 159 11.23 -6.16 -18.92
CA ALA A 159 12.18 -6.60 -17.89
C ALA A 159 11.48 -7.22 -16.65
N SER A 160 10.39 -6.62 -16.18
CA SER A 160 9.60 -7.14 -15.05
C SER A 160 8.92 -8.47 -15.34
N LYS A 161 8.48 -8.71 -16.58
CA LYS A 161 7.82 -9.95 -17.02
C LYS A 161 8.80 -11.09 -17.29
N LEU A 162 10.09 -10.76 -17.45
CA LEU A 162 11.12 -11.77 -17.65
C LEU A 162 11.44 -12.51 -16.35
N ILE A 163 11.31 -11.85 -15.19
CA ILE A 163 11.54 -12.49 -13.89
C ILE A 163 10.52 -13.63 -13.69
N GLY A 164 11.02 -14.81 -13.36
CA GLY A 164 10.24 -16.04 -13.20
C GLY A 164 9.86 -16.72 -14.52
N SER A 165 10.26 -16.19 -15.68
CA SER A 165 9.97 -16.82 -16.97
C SER A 165 10.99 -17.91 -17.32
N LYS A 166 10.51 -18.99 -17.96
CA LYS A 166 11.38 -20.09 -18.42
C LYS A 166 11.82 -19.85 -19.85
N ILE A 167 13.10 -20.06 -20.15
CA ILE A 167 13.59 -19.96 -21.53
C ILE A 167 13.10 -21.18 -22.31
N GLN A 168 12.27 -20.93 -23.32
CA GLN A 168 11.77 -21.98 -24.21
C GLN A 168 12.73 -22.22 -25.36
N SER A 169 13.17 -21.16 -26.06
CA SER A 169 14.08 -21.32 -27.19
C SER A 169 15.04 -20.14 -27.34
N VAL A 170 16.20 -20.42 -27.91
CA VAL A 170 17.26 -19.45 -28.23
C VAL A 170 17.60 -19.62 -29.70
N MET A 171 17.48 -18.56 -30.51
CA MET A 171 17.69 -18.58 -31.97
C MET A 171 16.88 -19.66 -32.71
N GLY A 172 15.69 -20.00 -32.19
CA GLY A 172 14.82 -21.05 -32.73
C GLY A 172 15.20 -22.48 -32.32
N GLN A 173 16.28 -22.67 -31.54
CA GLN A 173 16.60 -23.95 -30.91
C GLN A 173 15.84 -24.06 -29.58
N ASP A 174 15.04 -25.11 -29.43
CA ASP A 174 14.36 -25.43 -28.17
C ASP A 174 15.39 -25.83 -27.11
N VAL A 175 15.39 -25.09 -26.00
CA VAL A 175 16.30 -25.31 -24.87
C VAL A 175 15.56 -25.71 -23.61
N SER A 176 14.23 -25.89 -23.68
CA SER A 176 13.38 -26.14 -22.50
C SER A 176 13.68 -27.46 -21.79
N SER A 177 14.27 -28.43 -22.50
CA SER A 177 14.66 -29.76 -21.98
C SER A 177 16.17 -29.96 -21.84
N LEU A 178 16.97 -28.91 -22.04
CA LEU A 178 18.43 -28.96 -21.93
C LEU A 178 18.88 -28.69 -20.49
N THR A 179 20.09 -29.12 -20.13
CA THR A 179 20.70 -28.80 -18.83
C THR A 179 21.12 -27.33 -18.78
N PHE A 180 21.24 -26.77 -17.58
CA PHE A 180 21.68 -25.39 -17.39
C PHE A 180 22.97 -25.04 -18.15
N ASP A 181 23.97 -25.93 -18.08
CA ASP A 181 25.27 -25.74 -18.74
C ASP A 181 25.16 -25.76 -20.28
N ASP A 182 24.31 -26.63 -20.83
CA ASP A 182 24.05 -26.70 -22.28
C ASP A 182 23.34 -25.43 -22.77
N VAL A 183 22.35 -24.95 -22.02
CA VAL A 183 21.65 -23.70 -22.34
C VAL A 183 22.60 -22.50 -22.31
N MET A 184 23.47 -22.44 -21.29
CA MET A 184 24.50 -21.41 -21.20
C MET A 184 25.46 -21.45 -22.39
N SER A 185 25.86 -22.65 -22.82
CA SER A 185 26.72 -22.83 -23.99
C SER A 185 26.06 -22.29 -25.26
N VAL A 186 24.78 -22.62 -25.49
CA VAL A 186 24.00 -22.11 -26.63
C VAL A 186 23.90 -20.57 -26.60
N ILE A 187 23.61 -19.98 -25.43
CA ILE A 187 23.50 -18.53 -25.29
C ILE A 187 24.85 -17.84 -25.54
N VAL A 188 25.95 -18.40 -25.04
CA VAL A 188 27.29 -17.82 -25.20
C VAL A 188 27.77 -17.91 -26.65
N GLU A 189 27.52 -19.03 -27.33
CA GLU A 189 27.94 -19.26 -28.72
C GLU A 189 27.10 -18.49 -29.75
N ALA A 190 25.84 -18.19 -29.44
CA ALA A 190 24.94 -17.51 -30.37
C ALA A 190 25.39 -16.06 -30.69
N PRO A 191 25.13 -15.54 -31.90
CA PRO A 191 25.44 -14.16 -32.26
C PRO A 191 24.56 -13.15 -31.49
N SER A 192 25.03 -11.90 -31.38
CA SER A 192 24.23 -10.76 -30.89
C SER A 192 23.75 -9.95 -32.11
N PRO A 193 22.47 -9.52 -32.20
CA PRO A 193 21.38 -9.69 -31.23
C PRO A 193 20.89 -11.15 -31.14
N LEU A 194 20.49 -11.54 -29.93
CA LEU A 194 20.05 -12.88 -29.58
C LEU A 194 18.51 -12.94 -29.52
N ASP A 195 17.91 -13.78 -30.36
CA ASP A 195 16.47 -14.05 -30.31
C ASP A 195 16.16 -15.07 -29.21
N VAL A 196 15.41 -14.68 -28.19
CA VAL A 196 15.02 -15.57 -27.09
C VAL A 196 13.51 -15.59 -26.96
N VAL A 197 12.95 -16.80 -26.85
CA VAL A 197 11.53 -17.02 -26.54
C VAL A 197 11.41 -17.50 -25.11
N PHE A 198 10.70 -16.73 -24.31
CA PHE A 198 10.36 -17.01 -22.93
C PHE A 198 8.95 -17.58 -22.82
N MET A 199 8.78 -18.58 -21.98
CA MET A 199 7.49 -19.08 -21.52
C MET A 199 7.16 -18.33 -20.23
N LEU A 200 6.16 -17.45 -20.31
CA LEU A 200 5.66 -16.75 -19.15
C LEU A 200 4.85 -17.75 -18.34
N ASN A 201 5.21 -17.91 -17.08
CA ASN A 201 4.40 -18.67 -16.15
C ASN A 201 3.14 -17.85 -15.90
N GLY A 202 2.02 -18.33 -16.45
CA GLY A 202 0.70 -17.70 -16.38
C GLY A 202 0.08 -17.80 -14.98
N SER A 203 0.79 -17.30 -13.97
CA SER A 203 0.27 -17.03 -12.64
C SER A 203 0.27 -15.51 -12.42
N GLU A 204 -0.68 -14.85 -13.07
CA GLU A 204 -1.41 -13.79 -12.35
C GLU A 204 -2.31 -14.52 -11.34
N LEU A 205 -1.73 -14.87 -10.18
CA LEU A 205 -2.32 -14.96 -8.83
C LEU A 205 -1.36 -15.72 -7.89
N GLU A 206 -0.84 -15.02 -6.86
CA GLU A 206 -0.64 -15.48 -5.45
C GLU A 206 0.34 -16.65 -5.19
N GLU A 207 1.42 -16.66 -4.37
CA GLU A 207 2.08 -15.84 -3.34
C GLU A 207 3.53 -16.41 -3.24
N ALA A 208 4.61 -15.65 -3.00
CA ALA A 208 5.09 -15.18 -1.68
C ALA A 208 6.50 -14.57 -1.91
N THR A 209 6.96 -13.48 -1.32
CA THR A 209 6.49 -12.64 -0.21
C THR A 209 7.31 -11.35 -0.26
N THR A 210 6.67 -10.23 -0.59
CA THR A 210 6.67 -8.99 0.21
C THR A 210 5.52 -8.17 -0.34
N SER A 211 4.31 -8.47 0.17
CA SER A 211 3.15 -7.56 0.27
C SER A 211 3.15 -6.39 -0.72
N SER A 212 2.75 -6.68 -1.95
CA SER A 212 2.30 -5.70 -2.93
C SER A 212 1.40 -6.44 -3.91
N GLU A 213 0.24 -6.84 -3.41
CA GLU A 213 -0.96 -6.70 -4.23
C GLU A 213 -0.90 -5.25 -4.74
N ASP A 214 -0.65 -5.06 -6.03
CA ASP A 214 -1.15 -3.85 -6.68
C ASP A 214 -2.67 -3.99 -6.55
N PRO A 215 -3.34 -3.23 -5.66
CA PRO A 215 -4.76 -3.09 -5.81
C PRO A 215 -4.91 -2.51 -7.21
N ALA A 216 -5.91 -2.94 -7.97
CA ALA A 216 -6.41 -2.07 -9.02
C ALA A 216 -6.41 -0.66 -8.44
N GLU A 217 -5.73 0.30 -9.08
CA GLU A 217 -5.81 1.71 -8.69
C GLU A 217 -7.28 2.12 -8.86
N GLU A 218 -8.13 1.71 -7.91
CA GLU A 218 -9.35 2.39 -7.56
C GLU A 218 -8.84 3.73 -7.09
N GLU A 219 -8.74 4.66 -8.04
CA GLU A 219 -8.61 6.09 -7.80
C GLU A 219 -9.33 6.42 -6.49
N PRO A 220 -8.62 6.99 -5.49
CA PRO A 220 -9.17 7.14 -4.16
C PRO A 220 -10.52 7.83 -4.28
N ARG A 221 -11.58 7.11 -3.87
CA ARG A 221 -12.98 7.51 -4.08
C ARG A 221 -13.25 8.95 -3.64
N TYR A 222 -12.50 9.41 -2.65
CA TYR A 222 -12.47 10.79 -2.20
C TYR A 222 -11.07 11.40 -2.29
N LYS A 223 -10.98 12.58 -2.91
CA LYS A 223 -9.74 13.34 -2.99
C LYS A 223 -9.47 14.05 -1.66
N ILE A 224 -8.20 14.11 -1.25
CA ILE A 224 -7.76 14.86 -0.06
C ILE A 224 -8.26 16.30 -0.14
N GLY A 225 -8.84 16.79 0.95
CA GLY A 225 -9.43 18.13 1.07
C GLY A 225 -10.92 18.22 0.74
N THR A 226 -11.53 17.17 0.19
CA THR A 226 -12.99 17.09 -0.05
C THR A 226 -13.73 17.11 1.28
N ASP A 227 -14.80 17.91 1.36
CA ASP A 227 -15.67 17.93 2.53
C ASP A 227 -16.57 16.68 2.54
N VAL A 228 -16.53 15.93 3.64
CA VAL A 228 -17.32 14.73 3.88
C VAL A 228 -18.07 14.85 5.21
N LEU A 229 -19.13 14.06 5.35
CA LEU A 229 -19.95 14.02 6.55
C LEU A 229 -19.57 12.83 7.42
N ILE A 230 -19.30 13.09 8.70
CA ILE A 230 -19.06 12.07 9.71
C ILE A 230 -20.20 12.11 10.72
N THR A 231 -20.95 11.01 10.81
CA THR A 231 -22.03 10.86 11.79
C THR A 231 -21.45 10.26 13.07
N VAL A 232 -21.69 10.87 14.22
CA VAL A 232 -21.11 10.44 15.50
C VAL A 232 -22.20 9.95 16.46
N GLN A 233 -22.11 8.68 16.85
CA GLN A 233 -23.02 8.01 17.77
C GLN A 233 -22.41 7.95 19.18
N GLN A 234 -23.19 8.39 20.18
CA GLN A 234 -22.80 8.39 21.59
C GLN A 234 -23.79 7.56 22.42
N PRO A 235 -23.67 6.22 22.39
CA PRO A 235 -24.71 5.31 22.90
C PRO A 235 -25.00 5.47 24.40
N GLU A 236 -24.04 5.92 25.20
CA GLU A 236 -24.22 6.01 26.66
C GLU A 236 -24.82 7.33 27.16
N ASN A 237 -24.81 8.38 26.35
CA ASN A 237 -25.29 9.70 26.78
C ASN A 237 -26.75 9.99 26.36
N ASN A 238 -27.44 9.05 25.69
CA ASN A 238 -28.77 9.25 25.09
C ASN A 238 -28.88 10.56 24.28
N LYS A 239 -27.77 11.01 23.71
CA LYS A 239 -27.73 12.21 22.87
C LYS A 239 -28.10 11.83 21.43
N PRO A 240 -28.73 12.75 20.68
CA PRO A 240 -28.93 12.54 19.26
C PRO A 240 -27.58 12.43 18.54
N ASP A 241 -27.59 11.75 17.40
CA ASP A 241 -26.41 11.62 16.54
C ASP A 241 -25.94 13.01 16.08
N ILE A 242 -24.63 13.24 16.14
CA ILE A 242 -24.01 14.52 15.77
C ILE A 242 -23.38 14.34 14.40
N VAL A 243 -23.78 15.17 13.42
CA VAL A 243 -23.17 15.19 12.09
C VAL A 243 -22.11 16.28 12.06
N LEU A 244 -20.90 15.90 11.67
CA LEU A 244 -19.76 16.80 11.47
C LEU A 244 -19.44 16.93 9.99
N THR A 245 -19.08 18.13 9.55
CA THR A 245 -18.39 18.34 8.28
C THR A 245 -16.89 18.35 8.53
N ALA A 246 -16.16 17.47 7.86
CA ALA A 246 -14.70 17.34 7.99
C ALA A 246 -14.06 17.12 6.62
N LYS A 247 -12.74 17.29 6.51
CA LYS A 247 -12.03 17.12 5.25
C LYS A 247 -11.33 15.77 5.18
N VAL A 248 -11.38 15.15 4.00
CA VAL A 248 -10.60 13.96 3.70
C VAL A 248 -9.12 14.27 3.85
N GLY A 249 -8.40 13.41 4.57
CA GLY A 249 -7.01 13.61 4.99
C GLY A 249 -6.85 14.22 6.39
N ASP A 250 -7.89 14.80 6.99
CA ASP A 250 -7.80 15.30 8.36
C ASP A 250 -7.70 14.15 9.37
N ASN A 251 -7.05 14.40 10.51
CA ASN A 251 -6.98 13.40 11.58
C ASN A 251 -8.35 13.23 12.27
N LEU A 252 -8.86 11.99 12.31
CA LEU A 252 -10.19 11.70 12.82
C LEU A 252 -10.36 12.14 14.28
N ARG A 253 -9.37 11.88 15.16
CA ARG A 253 -9.43 12.34 16.56
C ARG A 253 -9.56 13.86 16.66
N LYS A 254 -8.80 14.61 15.87
CA LYS A 254 -8.88 16.08 15.90
C LYS A 254 -10.25 16.57 15.42
N ALA A 255 -10.79 15.97 14.37
CA ALA A 255 -12.13 16.28 13.87
C ALA A 255 -13.20 16.03 14.95
N LEU A 256 -13.15 14.89 15.64
CA LEU A 256 -14.09 14.57 16.73
C LEU A 256 -13.96 15.55 17.92
N LEU A 257 -12.73 15.90 18.32
CA LEU A 257 -12.48 16.82 19.43
C LEU A 257 -12.76 18.30 19.11
N SER A 258 -12.91 18.65 17.83
CA SER A 258 -13.26 20.01 17.41
C SER A 258 -14.66 20.42 17.87
N ASN A 259 -15.56 19.43 18.04
CA ASN A 259 -16.90 19.64 18.53
C ASN A 259 -16.96 19.33 20.04
N LYS A 260 -17.42 20.31 20.83
CA LYS A 260 -17.48 20.22 22.30
C LYS A 260 -18.54 19.24 22.80
N ASP A 261 -19.55 18.94 21.99
CA ASP A 261 -20.65 18.05 22.37
C ASP A 261 -20.29 16.57 22.26
N ILE A 262 -19.22 16.27 21.50
CA ILE A 262 -18.68 14.94 21.31
C ILE A 262 -17.71 14.60 22.45
N GLU A 263 -18.05 13.54 23.18
CA GLU A 263 -17.25 13.06 24.29
C GLU A 263 -16.48 11.80 23.88
N LEU A 264 -15.32 12.00 23.23
CA LEU A 264 -14.45 10.90 22.82
C LEU A 264 -13.84 10.16 24.04
N TYR A 265 -13.48 10.91 25.08
CA TYR A 265 -12.90 10.37 26.30
C TYR A 265 -13.92 10.35 27.42
N ARG A 266 -14.79 9.34 27.46
CA ARG A 266 -15.90 9.30 28.43
C ARG A 266 -15.43 9.16 29.89
N SER A 267 -14.56 8.20 30.18
CA SER A 267 -14.10 7.95 31.55
C SER A 267 -13.02 8.95 32.01
N LEU A 268 -13.03 9.32 33.30
CA LEU A 268 -12.00 10.19 33.88
C LEU A 268 -10.56 9.65 33.66
N LYS A 269 -10.40 8.32 33.72
CA LYS A 269 -9.14 7.63 33.36
C LYS A 269 -8.70 7.94 31.93
N LYS A 270 -9.63 7.90 30.96
CA LYS A 270 -9.34 8.22 29.55
C LYS A 270 -9.01 9.71 29.40
N LYS A 271 -9.76 10.60 30.06
CA LYS A 271 -9.53 12.05 30.01
C LYS A 271 -8.14 12.43 30.52
N LEU A 272 -7.71 11.90 31.66
CA LEU A 272 -6.43 12.26 32.27
C LEU A 272 -5.24 11.47 31.71
N GLY A 273 -5.48 10.23 31.25
CA GLY A 273 -4.44 9.31 30.79
C GLY A 273 -4.25 9.25 29.27
N ASN A 274 -4.94 10.06 28.47
CA ASN A 274 -4.76 10.03 27.02
C ASN A 274 -3.38 10.55 26.61
N CYS A 275 -2.76 9.91 25.61
CA CYS A 275 -1.43 10.26 25.11
C CYS A 275 -1.41 11.46 24.13
N GLY A 276 -2.46 12.30 24.12
CA GLY A 276 -2.53 13.46 23.22
C GLY A 276 -2.65 13.13 21.73
N GLY A 277 -2.72 11.86 21.34
CA GLY A 277 -2.76 11.41 19.94
C GLY A 277 -1.51 10.65 19.47
N GLY A 278 -0.54 10.37 20.34
CA GLY A 278 0.69 9.64 19.97
C GLY A 278 0.55 8.12 19.79
N GLY A 279 -0.66 7.57 19.67
CA GLY A 279 -0.90 6.14 19.44
C GLY A 279 -0.61 5.19 20.60
N GLN A 280 -0.17 5.67 21.77
CA GLN A 280 0.36 4.78 22.82
C GLN A 280 -0.68 4.19 23.78
N CYS A 281 -1.79 4.89 24.02
CA CYS A 281 -2.69 4.60 25.15
C CYS A 281 -3.96 3.80 24.82
N GLY A 282 -4.32 3.62 23.55
CA GLY A 282 -5.59 2.97 23.16
C GLY A 282 -6.88 3.74 23.49
N PHE A 283 -6.84 4.81 24.28
CA PHE A 283 -8.05 5.51 24.75
C PHE A 283 -8.81 6.30 23.66
N CYS A 284 -8.23 6.48 22.48
CA CYS A 284 -8.87 7.12 21.32
C CYS A 284 -9.65 6.11 20.45
N ALA A 285 -9.91 4.91 20.95
CA ALA A 285 -10.63 3.86 20.23
C ALA A 285 -12.09 4.27 19.95
N VAL A 286 -12.50 4.08 18.70
CA VAL A 286 -13.87 4.27 18.20
C VAL A 286 -14.23 3.08 17.33
N GLU A 287 -15.51 2.73 17.28
CA GLU A 287 -16.02 1.76 16.31
C GLU A 287 -16.36 2.52 15.02
N LEU A 288 -15.71 2.14 13.92
CA LEU A 288 -15.95 2.70 12.59
C LEU A 288 -16.96 1.82 11.85
N ILE A 289 -18.12 2.39 11.55
CA ILE A 289 -19.11 1.82 10.67
C ILE A 289 -18.92 2.50 9.32
N ASP A 290 -18.09 1.85 8.51
CA ASP A 290 -17.78 2.25 7.14
C ASP A 290 -18.71 1.49 6.19
N GLU A 291 -19.69 2.21 5.63
CA GLU A 291 -20.63 1.64 4.66
C GLU A 291 -20.06 1.65 3.24
N GLU A 292 -19.00 2.43 2.99
CA GLU A 292 -18.45 2.66 1.64
C GLU A 292 -17.10 1.97 1.40
N GLY A 293 -16.52 1.34 2.42
CA GLY A 293 -15.28 0.57 2.33
C GLY A 293 -14.00 1.42 2.20
N CYS A 294 -14.05 2.70 2.54
CA CYS A 294 -12.93 3.63 2.37
C CYS A 294 -11.88 3.62 3.50
N TRP A 295 -12.15 3.03 4.67
CA TRP A 295 -11.28 3.13 5.86
C TRP A 295 -10.26 1.98 6.01
N GLY A 296 -10.27 1.02 5.08
CA GLY A 296 -9.37 -0.13 5.04
C GLY A 296 -9.43 -1.02 6.28
N GLU A 297 -8.54 -2.00 6.34
CA GLU A 297 -8.47 -2.94 7.46
C GLU A 297 -7.73 -2.37 8.67
N ARG A 298 -8.00 -2.96 9.85
CA ARG A 298 -7.34 -2.59 11.10
C ARG A 298 -5.89 -3.07 11.09
N SER A 299 -4.97 -2.19 11.49
CA SER A 299 -3.56 -2.57 11.60
C SER A 299 -3.26 -3.42 12.85
N ASP A 300 -2.25 -4.28 12.77
CA ASP A 300 -1.75 -5.08 13.91
C ASP A 300 -1.36 -4.23 15.12
N TYR A 301 -0.90 -3.00 14.87
CA TYR A 301 -0.57 -2.06 15.94
C TYR A 301 -1.82 -1.63 16.71
N GLU A 302 -2.91 -1.32 16.01
CA GLU A 302 -4.20 -1.02 16.62
C GLU A 302 -4.78 -2.27 17.30
N GLU A 303 -4.61 -3.46 16.72
CA GLU A 303 -4.95 -4.76 17.31
C GLU A 303 -4.37 -4.89 18.73
N ALA A 304 -3.06 -4.68 18.87
CA ALA A 304 -2.36 -4.77 20.14
C ALA A 304 -2.78 -3.70 21.18
N LYS A 305 -3.21 -2.50 20.72
CA LYS A 305 -3.50 -1.36 21.60
C LYS A 305 -4.94 -1.31 22.13
N ILE A 306 -5.91 -1.65 21.29
CA ILE A 306 -7.32 -1.66 21.71
C ILE A 306 -7.61 -2.98 22.43
N GLY A 307 -7.06 -4.10 21.94
CA GLY A 307 -7.30 -5.44 22.47
C GLY A 307 -8.25 -6.25 21.59
N LYS A 308 -8.31 -7.57 21.88
CA LYS A 308 -9.08 -8.58 21.12
C LYS A 308 -10.56 -8.68 21.52
N LYS A 309 -11.01 -7.90 22.51
CA LYS A 309 -12.39 -7.97 23.02
C LYS A 309 -13.32 -7.01 22.30
N GLU A 310 -12.75 -5.96 21.74
CA GLU A 310 -13.44 -5.00 20.91
C GLU A 310 -13.65 -5.55 19.49
N SER A 311 -14.71 -5.10 18.81
CA SER A 311 -15.01 -5.53 17.44
C SER A 311 -13.85 -5.23 16.49
N GLU A 312 -13.73 -6.01 15.41
CA GLU A 312 -12.75 -5.79 14.32
C GLU A 312 -12.88 -4.38 13.72
N ARG A 313 -14.07 -3.79 13.77
CA ARG A 313 -14.38 -2.41 13.36
C ARG A 313 -13.81 -1.32 14.27
N CYS A 314 -13.22 -1.67 15.41
CA CYS A 314 -12.64 -0.69 16.32
C CYS A 314 -11.28 -0.22 15.81
N ARG A 315 -11.13 1.10 15.69
CA ARG A 315 -9.92 1.75 15.21
C ARG A 315 -9.52 2.87 16.16
N LEU A 316 -8.23 3.20 16.18
CA LEU A 316 -7.71 4.32 16.93
C LEU A 316 -7.93 5.61 16.13
N ALA A 317 -8.88 6.44 16.55
CA ALA A 317 -9.17 7.71 15.88
C ALA A 317 -7.92 8.61 15.72
N CYS A 318 -6.91 8.44 16.58
CA CYS A 318 -5.66 9.19 16.52
C CYS A 318 -4.67 8.71 15.45
N LEU A 319 -4.75 7.45 15.00
CA LEU A 319 -3.89 6.90 13.95
C LEU A 319 -4.56 6.93 12.56
N ASN A 320 -5.86 7.19 12.50
CA ASN A 320 -6.60 7.21 11.25
C ASN A 320 -6.84 8.65 10.75
N THR A 321 -6.65 8.81 9.44
CA THR A 321 -7.08 10.00 8.70
C THR A 321 -8.45 9.74 8.09
N ILE A 322 -9.22 10.80 7.87
CA ILE A 322 -10.54 10.68 7.26
C ILE A 322 -10.36 10.27 5.80
N ALA A 323 -10.76 9.06 5.46
CA ALA A 323 -10.70 8.55 4.09
C ALA A 323 -11.99 8.81 3.29
N GLY A 324 -13.11 8.99 3.98
CA GLY A 324 -14.42 9.24 3.38
C GLY A 324 -15.51 9.40 4.45
N PRO A 325 -16.79 9.46 4.06
CA PRO A 325 -17.90 9.50 4.99
C PRO A 325 -17.98 8.21 5.81
N ALA A 326 -18.35 8.33 7.08
CA ALA A 326 -18.53 7.18 7.97
C ALA A 326 -19.41 7.51 9.16
N THR A 327 -19.96 6.46 9.77
CA THR A 327 -20.58 6.56 11.09
C THR A 327 -19.58 6.08 12.14
N VAL A 328 -19.27 6.96 13.10
CA VAL A 328 -18.31 6.72 14.18
C VAL A 328 -19.05 6.55 15.49
N ARG A 329 -18.91 5.39 16.14
CA ARG A 329 -19.45 5.17 17.48
C ARG A 329 -18.36 5.27 18.54
N THR A 330 -18.60 6.12 19.53
CA THR A 330 -17.67 6.34 20.65
C THR A 330 -17.73 5.19 21.67
N LEU A 331 -16.58 4.86 22.29
CA LEU A 331 -16.39 3.77 23.27
C LEU A 331 -16.03 4.23 24.69
#